data_AF-A0A7Y6UHB5-F1
#
_entry.id   AF-A0A7Y6UHB5-F1
#
_cell.length_a   1.000
_cell.length_b   1.000
_cell.length_c   1.000
_cell.angle_alpha   90.00
_cell.angle_beta   90.00
_cell.angle_gamma   90.00
#
_symmetry.space_group_name_H-M   'P 1'
#
loop_
_entity.id
_entity.type
_entity.pdbx_description
1 polymer ?
#
loop_
_entity_poly.entity_id
_entity_poly.type
_entity_poly.pdbx_seq_one_letter_code
_entity_poly.pdbx_strand_id
1 'polypeptide(L)'
;MDALHRAQLLPKSGVGVVAPWLVIAPPGNAIIRIDLRLLDRVRLHGDDEGDEPDDAHDALSNLILVCGDLEIAIYVADGPEAVQRIRAEAAPWTRDNGGVDSWEAPSLADRDAFVLVGSDAVRCRGEHIEIGPLKLRVDEVREYAIRGANLPLEHGQLLQAATALLVVAAEERDAAQSA
;
A
#
# COMPACT_ATOMS: atom_id res chain seq x y z
N MET A 1 -12.78 -1.66 17.10
CA MET A 1 -12.09 -1.03 15.95
C MET A 1 -12.45 -1.73 14.64
N ASP A 2 -13.44 -1.29 13.88
CA ASP A 2 -14.88 -1.30 14.19
C ASP A 2 -15.60 -1.58 12.87
N ALA A 3 -16.77 -2.22 12.93
CA ALA A 3 -17.61 -2.47 11.75
C ALA A 3 -17.88 -1.20 10.91
N LEU A 4 -17.71 -0.01 11.51
CA LEU A 4 -17.82 1.30 10.89
C LEU A 4 -16.81 1.53 9.74
N HIS A 5 -15.56 1.04 9.86
CA HIS A 5 -14.56 1.20 8.81
C HIS A 5 -14.82 0.25 7.64
N ARG A 6 -15.33 -0.97 7.89
CA ARG A 6 -15.72 -1.89 6.82
C ARG A 6 -16.89 -1.37 5.99
N ALA A 7 -17.79 -0.61 6.60
CA ALA A 7 -18.91 0.01 5.88
C ALA A 7 -18.48 1.12 4.90
N GLN A 8 -17.26 1.64 5.05
CA GLN A 8 -16.65 2.63 4.14
C GLN A 8 -15.84 1.96 3.01
N LEU A 9 -15.67 0.63 3.06
CA LEU A 9 -14.98 -0.11 2.01
C LEU A 9 -15.94 -0.50 0.91
N LEU A 10 -15.40 -0.61 -0.29
CA LEU A 10 -16.15 -1.07 -1.42
C LEU A 10 -16.56 -2.55 -1.24
N PRO A 11 -17.79 -2.93 -1.61
CA PRO A 11 -18.38 -4.20 -1.23
C PRO A 11 -17.72 -5.41 -1.89
N LYS A 12 -17.14 -5.30 -3.10
CA LYS A 12 -16.52 -6.44 -3.79
C LYS A 12 -15.04 -6.58 -3.46
N SER A 13 -14.29 -5.49 -3.55
CA SER A 13 -12.84 -5.48 -3.34
C SER A 13 -12.44 -5.41 -1.86
N GLY A 14 -13.31 -4.87 -1.00
CA GLY A 14 -12.94 -4.56 0.37
C GLY A 14 -11.87 -3.46 0.46
N VAL A 15 -11.74 -2.61 -0.57
CA VAL A 15 -10.78 -1.50 -0.62
C VAL A 15 -11.51 -0.17 -0.40
N GLY A 16 -10.89 0.76 0.32
CA GLY A 16 -11.42 2.12 0.49
C GLY A 16 -10.45 3.03 1.22
N VAL A 17 -10.76 4.34 1.24
CA VAL A 17 -9.98 5.34 1.96
C VAL A 17 -10.67 5.68 3.28
N VAL A 18 -9.96 5.46 4.39
CA VAL A 18 -10.31 5.96 5.72
C VAL A 18 -9.18 6.86 6.15
N ALA A 19 -9.22 8.10 5.66
CA ALA A 19 -8.09 9.02 5.72
C ALA A 19 -7.44 9.11 7.12
N PRO A 20 -6.09 9.07 7.20
CA PRO A 20 -5.13 9.08 6.08
C PRO A 20 -4.81 7.69 5.52
N TRP A 21 -5.62 6.66 5.79
CA TRP A 21 -5.31 5.27 5.44
C TRP A 21 -6.00 4.83 4.15
N LEU A 22 -5.24 4.18 3.27
CA LEU A 22 -5.79 3.20 2.34
C LEU A 22 -6.02 1.91 3.10
N VAL A 23 -7.25 1.42 3.12
CA VAL A 23 -7.66 0.22 3.84
C VAL A 23 -8.02 -0.86 2.84
N ILE A 24 -7.47 -2.06 3.04
CA ILE A 24 -7.72 -3.26 2.24
C ILE A 24 -8.16 -4.36 3.19
N ALA A 25 -9.35 -4.91 3.00
CA ALA A 25 -9.92 -5.96 3.84
C ALA A 25 -10.24 -7.20 2.99
N PRO A 26 -9.22 -8.01 2.64
CA PRO A 26 -9.44 -9.21 1.85
C PRO A 26 -10.29 -10.21 2.66
N PRO A 27 -11.25 -10.91 2.02
CA PRO A 27 -12.01 -11.95 2.69
C PRO A 27 -11.12 -13.02 3.33
N GLY A 28 -11.35 -13.34 4.60
CA GLY A 28 -10.58 -14.37 5.32
C GLY A 28 -9.17 -13.95 5.73
N ASN A 29 -8.77 -12.71 5.49
CA ASN A 29 -7.44 -12.19 5.81
C ASN A 29 -7.49 -11.02 6.80
N ALA A 30 -6.34 -10.66 7.36
CA ALA A 30 -6.21 -9.46 8.18
C ALA A 30 -6.50 -8.19 7.36
N ILE A 31 -7.04 -7.16 8.02
CA ILE A 31 -7.19 -5.83 7.41
C ILE A 31 -5.80 -5.23 7.26
N ILE A 32 -5.42 -4.87 6.04
CA ILE A 32 -4.19 -4.17 5.73
C ILE A 32 -4.51 -2.67 5.67
N ARG A 33 -3.67 -1.86 6.31
CA ARG A 33 -3.77 -0.39 6.27
C ARG A 33 -2.45 0.17 5.82
N ILE A 34 -2.48 1.04 4.82
CA ILE A 34 -1.33 1.74 4.28
C ILE A 34 -1.57 3.22 4.51
N ASP A 35 -0.69 3.88 5.26
CA ASP A 35 -0.74 5.32 5.43
C ASP A 35 -0.39 5.98 4.10
N LEU A 36 -1.32 6.78 3.58
CA LEU A 36 -1.14 7.41 2.27
C LEU A 36 0.02 8.40 2.25
N ARG A 37 0.45 8.90 3.41
CA ARG A 37 1.61 9.81 3.56
C ARG A 37 2.95 9.11 3.33
N LEU A 38 2.97 7.76 3.35
CA LEU A 38 4.12 6.96 2.94
C LEU A 38 4.39 7.10 1.44
N LEU A 39 3.30 7.12 0.66
CA LEU A 39 3.31 7.06 -0.79
C LEU A 39 3.65 8.43 -1.39
N ASP A 40 4.43 8.43 -2.47
CA ASP A 40 4.64 9.64 -3.24
C ASP A 40 3.33 10.07 -3.91
N ARG A 41 2.67 9.10 -4.56
CA ARG A 41 1.39 9.30 -5.25
C ARG A 41 0.62 8.01 -5.42
N VAL A 42 -0.64 8.17 -5.83
CA VAL A 42 -1.52 7.11 -6.32
C VAL A 42 -1.97 7.46 -7.73
N ARG A 43 -1.88 6.50 -8.66
CA ARG A 43 -2.24 6.67 -10.07
C ARG A 43 -3.09 5.50 -10.57
N LEU A 44 -3.72 5.67 -11.72
CA LEU A 44 -4.39 4.58 -12.43
C LEU A 44 -3.37 3.87 -13.32
N HIS A 45 -3.58 2.58 -13.55
CA HIS A 45 -2.84 1.88 -14.59
C HIS A 45 -3.21 2.48 -15.96
N GLY A 46 -2.19 2.83 -16.77
CA GLY A 46 -2.39 3.53 -18.04
C GLY A 46 -2.51 5.06 -17.94
N ASP A 47 -2.25 5.67 -16.76
CA ASP A 47 -2.11 7.13 -16.64
C ASP A 47 -0.89 7.68 -17.41
N ASP A 48 0.06 6.81 -17.82
CA ASP A 48 1.21 7.20 -18.63
C ASP A 48 0.82 7.28 -20.11
N GLU A 49 1.01 8.45 -20.73
CA GLU A 49 0.70 8.69 -22.16
C GLU A 49 1.59 7.79 -23.05
N GLY A 50 1.10 6.62 -23.45
CA GLY A 50 1.81 5.78 -24.43
C GLY A 50 1.45 4.30 -24.47
N ASP A 51 0.87 3.75 -23.41
CA ASP A 51 0.45 2.35 -23.38
C ASP A 51 -1.02 2.23 -23.77
N GLU A 52 -1.30 1.88 -25.03
CA GLU A 52 -2.63 1.40 -25.42
C GLU A 52 -2.85 0.02 -24.77
N PRO A 53 -3.80 -0.13 -23.84
CA PRO A 53 -4.00 -1.41 -23.16
C PRO A 53 -4.67 -2.41 -24.12
N ASP A 54 -3.99 -3.52 -24.41
CA ASP A 54 -4.51 -4.63 -25.22
C ASP A 54 -5.82 -5.22 -24.65
N ASP A 55 -6.06 -5.05 -23.34
CA ASP A 55 -7.28 -5.44 -22.62
C ASP A 55 -7.76 -4.31 -21.68
N ALA A 56 -8.27 -3.22 -22.27
CA ALA A 56 -8.60 -1.96 -21.60
C ALA A 56 -9.52 -2.04 -20.37
N HIS A 57 -10.29 -3.12 -20.15
CA HIS A 57 -11.24 -3.19 -19.04
C HIS A 57 -10.61 -3.67 -17.72
N ASP A 58 -9.64 -4.60 -17.76
CA ASP A 58 -9.00 -5.12 -16.53
C ASP A 58 -7.87 -4.22 -16.04
N ALA A 59 -7.15 -3.58 -16.96
CA ALA A 59 -6.14 -2.56 -16.66
C ALA A 59 -6.70 -1.42 -15.79
N LEU A 60 -7.85 -0.86 -16.16
CA LEU A 60 -8.47 0.28 -15.47
C LEU A 60 -8.99 -0.05 -14.07
N SER A 61 -9.01 -1.34 -13.68
CA SER A 61 -9.41 -1.79 -12.35
C SER A 61 -8.23 -1.87 -11.36
N ASN A 62 -7.03 -1.44 -11.76
CA ASN A 62 -5.85 -1.41 -10.89
C ASN A 62 -5.54 0.00 -10.39
N LEU A 63 -5.45 0.13 -9.06
CA LEU A 63 -4.86 1.29 -8.40
C LEU A 63 -3.35 1.06 -8.27
N ILE A 64 -2.54 1.99 -8.76
CA ILE A 64 -1.09 1.91 -8.64
C ILE A 64 -0.63 2.79 -7.47
N LEU A 65 0.03 2.17 -6.51
CA LEU A 65 0.68 2.83 -5.37
C LEU A 65 2.15 3.05 -5.72
N VAL A 66 2.64 4.28 -5.57
CA VAL A 66 4.02 4.66 -5.93
C VAL A 66 4.77 5.13 -4.69
N CYS A 67 5.96 4.55 -4.46
CA CYS A 67 6.86 4.94 -3.39
C CYS A 67 8.32 4.73 -3.83
N GLY A 68 9.07 5.82 -4.03
CA GLY A 68 10.39 5.78 -4.65
C GLY A 68 10.31 5.13 -6.04
N ASP A 69 11.19 4.16 -6.28
CA ASP A 69 11.21 3.36 -7.51
C ASP A 69 10.25 2.15 -7.48
N LEU A 70 9.50 1.96 -6.38
CA LEU A 70 8.58 0.85 -6.22
C LEU A 70 7.16 1.25 -6.65
N GLU A 71 6.60 0.47 -7.56
CA GLU A 71 5.19 0.54 -7.95
C GLU A 71 4.46 -0.77 -7.63
N ILE A 72 3.25 -0.65 -7.08
CA ILE A 72 2.42 -1.79 -6.71
C ILE A 72 1.01 -1.62 -7.25
N ALA A 73 0.53 -2.60 -7.99
CA ALA A 73 -0.85 -2.67 -8.42
C ALA A 73 -1.74 -3.32 -7.34
N ILE A 74 -2.85 -2.65 -7.01
CA ILE A 74 -3.94 -3.18 -6.19
C ILE A 74 -5.17 -3.31 -7.09
N TYR A 75 -5.65 -4.54 -7.26
CA TYR A 75 -6.86 -4.80 -8.02
C TYR A 75 -8.12 -4.45 -7.23
N VAL A 76 -9.01 -3.69 -7.85
CA VAL A 76 -10.29 -3.26 -7.28
C VAL A 76 -11.44 -3.88 -8.08
N ALA A 77 -11.97 -5.00 -7.58
CA ALA A 77 -13.06 -5.77 -8.19
C ALA A 77 -14.38 -5.00 -8.39
N ASP A 78 -14.52 -3.81 -7.80
CA ASP A 78 -15.68 -2.92 -8.00
C ASP A 78 -15.62 -2.15 -9.34
N GLY A 79 -14.49 -2.20 -10.04
CA GLY A 79 -14.31 -1.66 -11.38
C GLY A 79 -13.71 -0.24 -11.42
N PRO A 80 -13.56 0.32 -12.63
CA PRO A 80 -12.75 1.51 -12.87
C PRO A 80 -13.27 2.79 -12.20
N GLU A 81 -14.59 2.98 -12.12
CA GLU A 81 -15.19 4.13 -11.41
C GLU A 81 -14.84 4.12 -9.91
N ALA A 82 -14.75 2.92 -9.33
CA ALA A 82 -14.37 2.74 -7.93
C ALA A 82 -12.88 3.07 -7.73
N VAL A 83 -12.00 2.65 -8.64
CA VAL A 83 -10.58 3.01 -8.61
C VAL A 83 -10.41 4.52 -8.71
N GLN A 84 -11.10 5.18 -9.64
CA GLN A 84 -11.06 6.63 -9.79
C GLN A 84 -11.47 7.36 -8.50
N ARG A 85 -12.53 6.87 -7.84
CA ARG A 85 -12.99 7.41 -6.56
C ARG A 85 -11.93 7.23 -5.46
N ILE A 86 -11.38 6.04 -5.30
CA ILE A 86 -10.32 5.76 -4.32
C ILE A 86 -9.12 6.68 -4.58
N ARG A 87 -8.69 6.82 -5.83
CA ARG A 87 -7.58 7.73 -6.21
C ARG A 87 -7.89 9.17 -5.80
N ALA A 88 -9.08 9.68 -6.12
CA ALA A 88 -9.46 11.05 -5.79
C ALA A 88 -9.49 11.31 -4.27
N GLU A 89 -9.94 10.33 -3.49
CA GLU A 89 -9.95 10.40 -2.02
C GLU A 89 -8.54 10.26 -1.42
N ALA A 90 -7.68 9.46 -2.04
CA ALA A 90 -6.34 9.16 -1.54
C ALA A 90 -5.30 10.22 -1.91
N ALA A 91 -5.37 10.79 -3.12
CA ALA A 91 -4.39 11.72 -3.65
C ALA A 91 -4.04 12.89 -2.72
N PRO A 92 -4.99 13.56 -2.04
CA PRO A 92 -4.68 14.67 -1.12
C PRO A 92 -3.77 14.29 0.05
N TRP A 93 -3.67 13.00 0.37
CA TRP A 93 -2.89 12.50 1.50
C TRP A 93 -1.49 12.01 1.10
N THR A 94 -1.19 11.96 -0.21
CA THR A 94 0.14 11.54 -0.70
C THR A 94 1.13 12.70 -0.68
N ARG A 95 2.43 12.38 -0.74
CA ARG A 95 3.50 13.38 -0.61
C ARG A 95 3.49 14.40 -1.74
N ASP A 96 3.26 13.97 -2.98
CA ASP A 96 3.23 14.85 -4.16
C ASP A 96 2.15 15.93 -4.09
N ASN A 97 1.09 15.70 -3.30
CA ASN A 97 -0.01 16.65 -3.12
C ASN A 97 0.05 17.42 -1.80
N GLY A 98 1.20 17.40 -1.12
CA GLY A 98 1.38 18.13 0.15
C GLY A 98 0.74 17.43 1.36
N GLY A 99 0.41 16.15 1.26
CA GLY A 99 -0.16 15.37 2.38
C GLY A 99 0.72 15.32 3.64
N VAL A 100 2.00 15.69 3.52
CA VAL A 100 2.97 15.80 4.63
C VAL A 100 2.91 17.15 5.33
N ASP A 101 2.47 18.21 4.64
CA ASP A 101 2.47 19.59 5.16
C ASP A 101 1.19 19.95 5.92
N SER A 102 0.14 19.11 5.81
CA SER A 102 -1.17 19.40 6.40
C SER A 102 -1.17 19.30 7.93
N TRP A 103 -0.55 18.28 8.54
CA TRP A 103 -0.48 18.09 10.00
C TRP A 103 0.84 17.39 10.36
N GLU A 104 1.60 17.96 11.31
CA GLU A 104 2.84 17.48 11.92
C GLU A 104 3.48 16.25 11.24
N ALA A 105 4.56 16.48 10.48
CA ALA A 105 5.30 15.42 9.82
C ALA A 105 5.51 14.24 10.78
N PRO A 106 5.08 13.01 10.42
CA PRO A 106 5.16 11.86 11.30
C PRO A 106 6.60 11.72 11.81
N SER A 107 6.73 11.69 13.12
CA SER A 107 8.02 11.50 13.78
C SER A 107 8.63 10.16 13.33
N LEU A 108 9.94 9.97 13.51
CA LEU A 108 10.57 8.67 13.22
C LEU A 108 9.88 7.49 13.92
N ALA A 109 9.17 7.72 15.04
CA ALA A 109 8.38 6.72 15.75
C ALA A 109 7.05 6.36 15.05
N ASP A 110 6.52 7.25 14.19
CA ASP A 110 5.28 7.04 13.44
C ASP A 110 5.51 6.23 12.15
N ARG A 111 6.77 6.05 11.73
CA ARG A 111 7.11 5.24 10.54
C ARG A 111 6.76 3.77 10.69
N ASP A 112 6.87 3.27 11.92
CA ASP A 112 6.43 1.92 12.30
C ASP A 112 4.95 1.69 12.02
N ALA A 113 4.14 2.75 11.87
CA ALA A 113 2.71 2.63 11.62
C ALA A 113 2.34 2.71 10.13
N PHE A 114 3.28 2.96 9.21
CA PHE A 114 2.91 3.26 7.83
C PHE A 114 2.25 2.09 7.08
N VAL A 115 2.59 0.85 7.41
CA VAL A 115 1.87 -0.33 6.92
C VAL A 115 1.53 -1.21 8.10
N LEU A 116 0.25 -1.53 8.24
CA LEU A 116 -0.29 -2.32 9.34
C LEU A 116 -1.07 -3.51 8.79
N VAL A 117 -0.80 -4.71 9.30
CA VAL A 117 -1.56 -5.92 9.01
C VAL A 117 -2.28 -6.36 10.28
N GLY A 118 -3.59 -6.15 10.31
CA GLY A 118 -4.36 -6.21 11.54
C GLY A 118 -3.85 -5.17 12.54
N SER A 119 -3.29 -5.64 13.66
CA SER A 119 -2.61 -4.82 14.67
C SER A 119 -1.10 -4.74 14.49
N ASP A 120 -0.51 -5.57 13.62
CA ASP A 120 0.93 -5.69 13.50
C ASP A 120 1.49 -4.69 12.51
N ALA A 121 2.50 -3.96 12.95
CA ALA A 121 3.27 -3.04 12.15
C ALA A 121 4.28 -3.79 11.26
N VAL A 122 4.33 -3.43 9.98
CA VAL A 122 5.41 -3.81 9.08
C VAL A 122 6.55 -2.84 9.28
N ARG A 123 7.70 -3.33 9.75
CA ARG A 123 8.88 -2.53 10.03
C ARG A 123 10.04 -2.96 9.15
N CYS A 124 10.80 -2.00 8.66
CA CYS A 124 12.12 -2.25 8.09
C CYS A 124 13.18 -1.96 9.16
N ARG A 125 14.13 -2.88 9.34
CA ARG A 125 15.24 -2.73 10.29
C ARG A 125 16.52 -3.25 9.66
N GLY A 126 17.23 -2.36 8.98
CA GLY A 126 18.39 -2.73 8.16
C GLY A 126 17.94 -3.69 7.06
N GLU A 127 18.53 -4.88 7.01
CA GLU A 127 18.25 -5.88 5.95
C GLU A 127 17.04 -6.79 6.24
N HIS A 128 16.21 -6.46 7.23
CA HIS A 128 15.08 -7.30 7.63
C HIS A 128 13.75 -6.55 7.66
N ILE A 129 12.69 -7.26 7.30
CA ILE A 129 11.29 -6.86 7.49
C ILE A 129 10.72 -7.65 8.67
N GLU A 130 10.09 -6.95 9.61
CA GLU A 130 9.42 -7.51 10.79
C GLU A 130 7.91 -7.25 10.72
N ILE A 131 7.09 -8.29 10.92
CA ILE A 131 5.62 -8.23 10.94
C ILE A 131 5.12 -9.11 12.09
N GLY A 132 4.75 -8.50 13.22
CA GLY A 132 4.47 -9.26 14.44
C GLY A 132 5.68 -10.12 14.82
N PRO A 133 5.54 -11.45 14.97
CA PRO A 133 6.67 -12.35 15.24
C PRO A 133 7.43 -12.80 13.98
N LEU A 134 6.90 -12.53 12.77
CA LEU A 134 7.56 -12.88 11.53
C LEU A 134 8.75 -11.95 11.27
N LYS A 135 9.90 -12.53 10.92
CA LYS A 135 11.10 -11.80 10.52
C LYS A 135 11.69 -12.43 9.27
N LEU A 136 11.78 -11.64 8.19
CA LEU A 136 12.29 -12.08 6.89
C LEU A 136 13.38 -11.14 6.40
N ARG A 137 14.29 -11.64 5.58
CA ARG A 137 15.28 -10.79 4.91
C ARG A 137 14.61 -9.98 3.80
N VAL A 138 15.06 -8.74 3.59
CA VAL A 138 14.58 -7.89 2.50
C VAL A 138 14.75 -8.59 1.14
N ASP A 139 15.90 -9.23 0.90
CA ASP A 139 16.17 -9.97 -0.35
C ASP A 139 15.16 -11.09 -0.59
N GLU A 140 14.79 -11.83 0.47
CA GLU A 140 13.80 -12.90 0.40
C GLU A 140 12.43 -12.32 0.04
N VAL A 141 12.02 -11.23 0.70
CA VAL A 141 10.73 -10.59 0.40
C VAL A 141 10.70 -10.03 -1.04
N ARG A 142 11.83 -9.50 -1.54
CA ARG A 142 11.98 -9.09 -2.94
C ARG A 142 11.80 -10.27 -3.90
N GLU A 143 12.37 -11.43 -3.61
CA GLU A 143 12.16 -12.64 -4.42
C GLU A 143 10.68 -13.07 -4.47
N TYR A 144 9.98 -13.03 -3.33
CA TYR A 144 8.54 -13.29 -3.30
C TYR A 144 7.78 -12.27 -4.15
N ALA A 145 8.10 -10.97 -4.03
CA ALA A 145 7.43 -9.91 -4.76
C ALA A 145 7.62 -10.05 -6.28
N ILE A 146 8.83 -10.38 -6.75
CA ILE A 146 9.13 -10.62 -8.17
C ILE A 146 8.28 -11.78 -8.72
N ARG A 147 7.99 -12.79 -7.90
CA ARG A 147 7.15 -13.93 -8.28
C ARG A 147 5.65 -13.65 -8.14
N GLY A 148 5.26 -12.44 -7.73
CA GLY A 148 3.86 -12.11 -7.41
C GLY A 148 3.31 -12.90 -6.23
N ALA A 149 4.18 -13.37 -5.33
CA ALA A 149 3.80 -14.24 -4.22
C ALA A 149 3.42 -13.47 -2.96
N ASN A 150 2.65 -14.15 -2.10
CA ASN A 150 2.28 -13.66 -0.77
C ASN A 150 3.25 -14.20 0.29
N LEU A 151 3.56 -13.37 1.27
CA LEU A 151 4.21 -13.76 2.51
C LEU A 151 3.18 -14.47 3.42
N PRO A 152 3.49 -15.67 3.92
CA PRO A 152 2.66 -16.33 4.92
C PRO A 152 2.84 -15.64 6.27
N LEU A 153 1.73 -15.22 6.87
CA LEU A 153 1.66 -14.66 8.22
C LEU A 153 1.09 -15.71 9.19
N GLU A 154 1.03 -15.35 10.47
CA GLU A 154 0.42 -16.23 11.48
C GLU A 154 -1.05 -16.53 11.18
N HIS A 155 -1.55 -17.65 11.74
CA HIS A 155 -2.95 -18.06 11.62
C HIS A 155 -3.45 -18.23 10.17
N GLY A 156 -2.54 -18.48 9.21
CA GLY A 156 -2.88 -18.70 7.81
C GLY A 156 -3.20 -17.41 7.04
N GLN A 157 -2.90 -16.25 7.61
CA GLN A 157 -3.03 -14.95 6.94
C GLN A 157 -1.95 -14.78 5.88
N LEU A 158 -2.19 -13.87 4.93
CA LEU A 158 -1.30 -13.63 3.80
C LEU A 158 -1.05 -12.12 3.63
N LEU A 159 0.13 -11.73 3.19
CA LEU A 159 0.40 -10.36 2.77
C LEU A 159 1.09 -10.39 1.41
N GLN A 160 0.61 -9.61 0.45
CA GLN A 160 1.34 -9.45 -0.81
C GLN A 160 2.74 -8.93 -0.52
N ALA A 161 3.78 -9.66 -0.96
CA ALA A 161 5.16 -9.35 -0.60
C ALA A 161 5.56 -7.93 -1.04
N ALA A 162 5.08 -7.48 -2.20
CA ALA A 162 5.28 -6.12 -2.66
C ALA A 162 4.78 -5.07 -1.65
N THR A 163 3.63 -5.30 -0.98
CA THR A 163 3.09 -4.37 0.02
C THR A 163 4.03 -4.20 1.20
N ALA A 164 4.72 -5.27 1.61
CA ALA A 164 5.74 -5.18 2.65
C ALA A 164 6.97 -4.37 2.21
N LEU A 165 7.29 -4.33 0.92
CA LEU A 165 8.41 -3.55 0.39
C LEU A 165 8.15 -2.04 0.36
N LEU A 166 6.91 -1.57 0.55
CA LEU A 166 6.62 -0.13 0.63
C LEU A 166 7.43 0.55 1.75
N VAL A 167 7.59 -0.11 2.90
CA VAL A 167 8.38 0.47 4.00
C VAL A 167 9.88 0.49 3.68
N VAL A 168 10.37 -0.49 2.92
CA VAL A 168 11.76 -0.52 2.45
C VAL A 168 12.01 0.59 1.43
N ALA A 169 11.13 0.72 0.44
CA ALA A 169 11.24 1.73 -0.60
C ALA A 169 11.19 3.16 -0.01
N ALA A 170 10.37 3.38 1.02
CA ALA A 170 10.34 4.66 1.72
C ALA A 170 11.65 4.96 2.47
N GLU A 171 12.25 3.97 3.14
CA GLU A 171 13.56 4.14 3.78
C GLU A 171 14.67 4.43 2.76
N GLU A 172 14.72 3.69 1.66
CA GLU A 172 15.69 3.88 0.57
C GLU A 172 15.57 5.27 -0.06
N ARG A 173 14.34 5.73 -0.33
CA ARG A 173 14.05 7.07 -0.85
C ARG A 173 14.53 8.16 0.11
N ASP A 174 14.20 8.04 1.39
CA ASP A 174 14.55 9.05 2.39
C ASP A 174 16.08 9.11 2.62
N ALA A 175 16.76 7.97 2.56
CA ALA A 175 18.23 7.90 2.61
C ALA A 175 18.86 8.60 1.40
N ALA A 176 18.30 8.42 0.20
CA ALA A 176 18.76 9.08 -1.02
C ALA A 176 18.54 10.61 -0.99
N GLN A 177 17.51 11.10 -0.31
CA GLN A 177 17.25 12.54 -0.15
C GLN A 177 18.14 13.20 0.91
N SER A 178 18.77 12.41 1.78
CA SER A 178 19.63 12.90 2.87
C SER A 178 21.12 12.88 2.54
N ALA A 179 21.50 12.36 1.36
CA ALA A 179 22.87 12.23 0.86
C ALA A 179 23.25 13.37 -0.11
#